data_AF-A0AA38WJE9-F1
#
_entry.id   AF-A0AA38WJE9-F1
#
_cell.length_a   1.000
_cell.length_b   1.000
_cell.length_c   1.000
_cell.angle_alpha   90.00
_cell.angle_beta   90.00
_cell.angle_gamma   90.00
#
_symmetry.space_group_name_H-M   'P 1'
#
loop_
_entity.id
_entity.type
_entity.pdbx_description
1 polymer ?
#
loop_
_entity_poly.entity_id
_entity_poly.type
_entity_poly.pdbx_seq_one_letter_code
_entity_poly.pdbx_strand_id
1 'polypeptide(L)'
;MAASPSPPPPSLPHLNKPLTNTTAALFHSSFHRQPSPIRIRARILRCQQFDNGSHNHNQNQNQNHHQQQQQQLQWTVDCVNGSEPIHIILKPTASSGSASATAMQMNTGLKSSKKVCLFYAAEMEALAQRIAAQSDAIELRGINWRKFEDGFPNLSIPNAHGIRGEHVAFLASFSSPGVIFEQLSISYALPKLFISSFTLVLPFFPTGTSERMEDEGDIATAFTLARFLSNIPISRGGPTSVVIYDIHALQERFYFDDNVLPCFESGIPLLKSRLQQLPDSDNVNFFSWQTICYADDGAWKRFHKQLQHFPTIICAKVREGDQRIVRIKEGDPKGRHVVIVDDLVQSGGTLIECQKVLAKHGAKKVSAYVTHGVFPKRSWERFTHDTGGHPDSGLTFFWITDSCPLTVKEVKNKPPFEVLSLASSIAATLQI
;
A
#
# COMPACT_ATOMS: atom_id res chain seq x y z
N MET A 1 58.66 11.40 9.88
CA MET A 1 58.81 11.28 8.41
C MET A 1 57.49 11.68 7.78
N ALA A 2 57.44 12.87 7.19
CA ALA A 2 56.24 13.45 6.61
C ALA A 2 56.06 12.94 5.16
N ALA A 3 54.85 12.48 4.82
CA ALA A 3 54.50 12.03 3.48
C ALA A 3 54.08 13.22 2.61
N SER A 4 54.72 13.34 1.45
CA SER A 4 54.43 14.31 0.39
C SER A 4 53.15 13.95 -0.39
N PRO A 5 52.32 14.93 -0.81
CA PRO A 5 51.12 14.66 -1.60
C PRO A 5 51.43 14.46 -3.10
N SER A 6 50.64 13.58 -3.74
CA SER A 6 50.68 13.23 -5.16
C SER A 6 50.10 14.32 -6.08
N PRO A 7 50.53 14.40 -7.36
CA PRO A 7 50.06 15.42 -8.31
C PRO A 7 48.72 15.05 -8.98
N PRO A 8 47.95 16.04 -9.48
CA PRO A 8 46.65 15.82 -10.13
C PRO A 8 46.77 15.38 -11.61
N PRO A 9 45.72 14.76 -12.18
CA PRO A 9 45.74 14.22 -13.55
C PRO A 9 45.55 15.30 -14.63
N PRO A 10 45.99 15.04 -15.88
CA PRO A 10 45.97 16.02 -16.97
C PRO A 10 44.57 16.20 -17.60
N SER A 11 44.28 17.44 -17.98
CA SER A 11 43.06 17.91 -18.66
C SER A 11 43.03 17.56 -20.15
N LEU A 12 41.88 17.09 -20.65
CA LEU A 12 41.59 16.81 -22.06
C LEU A 12 41.44 18.10 -22.89
N PRO A 13 41.84 18.13 -24.17
CA PRO A 13 41.73 19.32 -25.02
C PRO A 13 40.34 19.49 -25.65
N HIS A 14 39.86 20.74 -25.63
CA HIS A 14 38.69 21.22 -26.35
C HIS A 14 38.86 21.13 -27.87
N LEU A 15 37.91 20.50 -28.56
CA LEU A 15 37.80 20.55 -30.01
C LEU A 15 36.63 21.47 -30.39
N ASN A 16 36.95 22.68 -30.84
CA ASN A 16 36.04 23.59 -31.53
C ASN A 16 36.45 23.62 -33.01
N LYS A 17 35.55 23.27 -33.93
CA LYS A 17 35.50 23.83 -35.30
C LYS A 17 34.13 23.58 -35.95
N PRO A 18 33.60 24.55 -36.73
CA PRO A 18 32.28 24.49 -37.32
C PRO A 18 32.32 23.91 -38.74
N LEU A 19 31.24 23.28 -39.18
CA LEU A 19 31.04 22.95 -40.59
C LEU A 19 29.65 23.39 -41.06
N THR A 20 29.68 24.09 -42.18
CA THR A 20 28.63 24.78 -42.91
C THR A 20 27.80 23.86 -43.80
N ASN A 21 26.55 24.28 -44.06
CA ASN A 21 25.63 23.78 -45.09
C ASN A 21 26.29 23.60 -46.48
N THR A 22 25.82 22.66 -47.31
CA THR A 22 24.97 22.89 -48.53
C THR A 22 24.63 21.55 -49.26
N THR A 23 23.35 21.38 -49.67
CA THR A 23 22.76 20.63 -50.83
C THR A 23 23.09 19.14 -51.07
N ALA A 24 22.15 18.19 -50.99
CA ALA A 24 20.97 17.89 -51.85
C ALA A 24 21.29 17.04 -53.11
N ALA A 25 20.82 15.79 -53.17
CA ALA A 25 20.12 15.17 -54.31
C ALA A 25 19.79 13.68 -54.10
N LEU A 26 18.50 13.36 -54.24
CA LEU A 26 17.88 12.23 -54.97
C LEU A 26 18.25 10.77 -54.60
N PHE A 27 17.26 10.02 -54.09
CA PHE A 27 16.79 8.78 -54.74
C PHE A 27 15.33 8.48 -54.34
N HIS A 28 14.49 8.35 -55.36
CA HIS A 28 13.08 7.98 -55.33
C HIS A 28 12.99 6.44 -55.37
N SER A 29 12.18 5.80 -54.52
CA SER A 29 11.46 4.58 -54.91
C SER A 29 10.25 4.34 -54.02
N SER A 30 9.08 4.41 -54.65
CA SER A 30 7.75 4.22 -54.10
C SER A 30 7.47 2.76 -53.77
N PHE A 31 6.85 2.47 -52.62
CA PHE A 31 6.04 1.27 -52.43
C PHE A 31 4.76 1.63 -51.68
N HIS A 32 3.67 1.76 -52.43
CA HIS A 32 2.32 1.70 -51.90
C HIS A 32 2.00 0.25 -51.50
N ARG A 33 1.61 0.03 -50.24
CA ARG A 33 0.80 -1.13 -49.86
C ARG A 33 -0.39 -0.68 -49.01
N GLN A 34 -1.57 -0.97 -49.53
CA GLN A 34 -2.87 -0.84 -48.89
C GLN A 34 -3.00 -1.84 -47.72
N PRO A 35 -3.75 -1.52 -46.64
CA PRO A 35 -4.00 -2.45 -45.56
C PRO A 35 -5.20 -3.36 -45.88
N SER A 36 -4.96 -4.67 -45.94
CA SER A 36 -6.01 -5.70 -45.97
C SER A 36 -6.46 -6.06 -44.54
N PRO A 37 -7.76 -6.27 -44.28
CA PRO A 37 -8.26 -6.55 -42.94
C PRO A 37 -7.93 -7.97 -42.47
N ILE A 38 -7.31 -8.06 -41.29
CA ILE A 38 -7.03 -9.30 -40.58
C ILE A 38 -8.36 -9.87 -40.05
N ARG A 39 -8.81 -10.99 -40.62
CA ARG A 39 -9.90 -11.81 -40.08
C ARG A 39 -9.36 -12.71 -38.97
N ILE A 40 -9.63 -12.36 -37.72
CA ILE A 40 -9.42 -13.25 -36.57
C ILE A 40 -10.51 -14.33 -36.59
N ARG A 41 -10.14 -15.57 -36.94
CA ARG A 41 -11.01 -16.75 -36.75
C ARG A 41 -10.89 -17.21 -35.30
N ALA A 42 -11.92 -16.97 -34.50
CA ALA A 42 -12.10 -17.61 -33.20
C ALA A 42 -12.29 -19.13 -33.40
N ARG A 43 -11.37 -19.93 -32.87
CA ARG A 43 -11.48 -21.39 -32.85
C ARG A 43 -12.19 -21.78 -31.55
N ILE A 44 -13.48 -22.05 -31.63
CA ILE A 44 -14.27 -22.63 -30.55
C ILE A 44 -13.79 -24.07 -30.35
N LEU A 45 -13.17 -24.37 -29.21
CA LEU A 45 -12.91 -25.74 -28.77
C LEU A 45 -14.24 -26.35 -28.33
N ARG A 46 -14.80 -27.23 -29.16
CA ARG A 46 -15.89 -28.13 -28.74
C ARG A 46 -15.30 -29.24 -27.88
N CYS A 47 -15.83 -29.36 -26.66
CA CYS A 47 -15.70 -30.51 -25.80
C CYS A 47 -16.38 -31.71 -26.49
N GLN A 48 -15.63 -32.75 -26.84
CA GLN A 48 -16.20 -34.03 -27.29
C GLN A 48 -16.30 -34.96 -26.10
N GLN A 49 -17.56 -35.27 -25.75
CA GLN A 49 -17.94 -36.44 -24.97
C GLN A 49 -17.47 -37.70 -25.70
N PHE A 50 -16.85 -38.63 -24.97
CA PHE A 50 -16.65 -40.00 -25.43
C PHE A 50 -17.62 -40.91 -24.68
N ASP A 51 -18.48 -41.54 -25.47
CA ASP A 51 -19.43 -42.56 -25.07
C ASP A 51 -18.75 -43.91 -24.80
N ASN A 52 -19.47 -44.69 -23.98
CA ASN A 52 -19.20 -46.04 -23.53
C ASN A 52 -18.91 -47.05 -24.66
N GLY A 53 -17.95 -47.94 -24.41
CA GLY A 53 -17.71 -49.14 -25.20
C GLY A 53 -17.04 -50.23 -24.37
N SER A 54 -17.85 -51.15 -23.86
CA SER A 54 -17.47 -52.37 -23.14
C SER A 54 -16.47 -53.23 -23.93
N HIS A 55 -15.46 -53.81 -23.28
CA HIS A 55 -14.92 -55.15 -23.60
C HIS A 55 -14.23 -55.78 -22.38
N ASN A 56 -14.72 -56.97 -22.02
CA ASN A 56 -14.19 -57.88 -21.01
C ASN A 56 -12.84 -58.45 -21.44
N HIS A 57 -11.84 -58.47 -20.53
CA HIS A 57 -10.97 -59.63 -20.36
C HIS A 57 -10.37 -59.69 -18.95
N ASN A 58 -10.61 -60.84 -18.31
CA ASN A 58 -10.05 -61.28 -17.04
C ASN A 58 -8.53 -61.45 -17.12
N GLN A 59 -7.82 -61.05 -16.06
CA GLN A 59 -6.85 -61.93 -15.40
C GLN A 59 -6.50 -61.43 -13.99
N ASN A 60 -6.60 -62.35 -13.03
CA ASN A 60 -6.28 -62.23 -11.61
C ASN A 60 -4.83 -61.77 -11.36
N GLN A 61 -4.58 -60.99 -10.31
CA GLN A 61 -4.00 -61.50 -9.05
C GLN A 61 -3.69 -60.38 -8.03
N ASN A 62 -3.86 -60.76 -6.77
CA ASN A 62 -3.33 -60.23 -5.51
C ASN A 62 -3.98 -59.02 -4.83
N GLN A 63 -4.82 -59.42 -3.86
CA GLN A 63 -5.33 -58.71 -2.70
C GLN A 63 -4.21 -58.19 -1.78
N ASN A 64 -4.40 -56.99 -1.22
CA ASN A 64 -4.01 -56.69 0.15
C ASN A 64 -5.02 -55.68 0.73
N HIS A 65 -5.74 -56.12 1.77
CA HIS A 65 -6.79 -55.40 2.46
C HIS A 65 -6.22 -54.35 3.42
N HIS A 66 -6.62 -53.09 3.26
CA HIS A 66 -6.68 -52.10 4.34
C HIS A 66 -8.08 -51.46 4.32
N GLN A 67 -8.88 -51.79 5.33
CA GLN A 67 -10.19 -51.19 5.60
C GLN A 67 -9.99 -49.73 6.04
N GLN A 68 -10.32 -48.78 5.19
CA GLN A 68 -10.72 -47.44 5.60
C GLN A 68 -12.24 -47.34 5.46
N GLN A 69 -12.93 -47.15 6.58
CA GLN A 69 -14.33 -46.72 6.59
C GLN A 69 -14.40 -45.31 5.99
N GLN A 70 -14.64 -45.21 4.69
CA GLN A 70 -15.15 -44.00 4.08
C GLN A 70 -16.66 -43.95 4.33
N GLN A 71 -17.09 -43.07 5.23
CA GLN A 71 -18.48 -42.64 5.29
C GLN A 71 -18.80 -41.93 3.97
N GLN A 72 -19.49 -42.62 3.07
CA GLN A 72 -20.06 -42.02 1.86
C GLN A 72 -21.18 -41.06 2.28
N LEU A 73 -20.91 -39.76 2.23
CA LEU A 73 -21.95 -38.74 2.27
C LEU A 73 -22.69 -38.79 0.93
N GLN A 74 -23.87 -39.40 0.94
CA GLN A 74 -24.76 -39.49 -0.20
C GLN A 74 -25.51 -38.15 -0.33
N TRP A 75 -25.21 -37.39 -1.38
CA TRP A 75 -25.92 -36.14 -1.71
C TRP A 75 -27.01 -36.44 -2.73
N THR A 76 -28.26 -36.18 -2.38
CA THR A 76 -29.37 -36.10 -3.34
C THR A 76 -29.73 -34.63 -3.55
N VAL A 77 -29.70 -34.17 -4.80
CA VAL A 77 -30.17 -32.82 -5.19
C VAL A 77 -31.53 -33.01 -5.85
N ASP A 78 -32.59 -32.67 -5.13
CA ASP A 78 -33.93 -32.54 -5.72
C ASP A 78 -34.13 -31.08 -6.17
N CYS A 79 -34.28 -30.88 -7.48
CA CYS A 79 -34.63 -29.59 -8.06
C CYS A 79 -36.16 -29.41 -7.99
N VAL A 80 -36.63 -28.36 -7.31
CA VAL A 80 -38.03 -27.92 -7.39
C VAL A 80 -38.07 -26.44 -7.75
N ASN A 81 -38.82 -26.13 -8.82
CA ASN A 81 -39.13 -24.78 -9.27
C ASN A 81 -40.02 -24.05 -8.25
N GLY A 82 -39.70 -22.80 -7.94
CA GLY A 82 -40.65 -21.83 -7.38
C GLY A 82 -40.31 -21.32 -5.98
N SER A 83 -39.94 -20.03 -5.93
CA SER A 83 -40.00 -19.06 -4.82
C SER A 83 -40.43 -19.53 -3.42
N GLU A 84 -39.45 -19.71 -2.51
CA GLU A 84 -39.40 -19.22 -1.11
C GLU A 84 -38.10 -19.71 -0.39
N PRO A 85 -37.55 -18.99 0.62
CA PRO A 85 -36.29 -19.35 1.28
C PRO A 85 -36.44 -20.38 2.42
N ILE A 86 -35.55 -21.37 2.47
CA ILE A 86 -35.56 -22.49 3.42
C ILE A 86 -34.82 -22.14 4.73
N HIS A 87 -35.49 -22.31 5.89
CA HIS A 87 -34.86 -22.41 7.21
C HIS A 87 -34.56 -23.88 7.54
N ILE A 88 -33.29 -24.26 7.71
CA ILE A 88 -32.90 -25.62 8.11
C ILE A 88 -32.83 -25.68 9.64
N ILE A 89 -33.82 -26.31 10.27
CA ILE A 89 -33.80 -26.67 11.70
C ILE A 89 -33.43 -28.16 11.81
N LEU A 90 -32.24 -28.44 12.33
CA LEU A 90 -31.81 -29.80 12.67
C LEU A 90 -32.48 -30.22 13.99
N LYS A 91 -33.36 -31.22 13.94
CA LYS A 91 -33.85 -31.93 15.13
C LYS A 91 -33.02 -33.20 15.37
N PRO A 92 -32.40 -33.39 16.54
CA PRO A 92 -31.82 -34.68 16.91
C PRO A 92 -32.92 -35.65 17.35
N THR A 93 -32.84 -36.89 16.86
CA THR A 93 -33.67 -38.03 17.30
C THR A 93 -33.32 -38.43 18.73
N ALA A 94 -34.32 -38.46 19.60
CA ALA A 94 -34.20 -38.90 20.98
C ALA A 94 -33.98 -40.41 21.08
N SER A 95 -32.96 -40.83 21.83
CA SER A 95 -32.87 -42.18 22.41
C SER A 95 -32.80 -42.04 23.93
N SER A 96 -33.59 -42.85 24.61
CA SER A 96 -33.82 -42.87 26.04
C SER A 96 -32.66 -43.53 26.79
N GLY A 97 -32.04 -42.77 27.70
CA GLY A 97 -31.05 -43.26 28.67
C GLY A 97 -31.03 -42.37 29.91
N SER A 98 -31.21 -42.99 31.08
CA SER A 98 -31.42 -42.38 32.39
C SER A 98 -30.23 -41.56 32.93
N ALA A 99 -30.58 -40.53 33.70
CA ALA A 99 -29.73 -39.47 34.22
C ALA A 99 -28.66 -39.91 35.26
N SER A 100 -27.50 -39.25 35.21
CA SER A 100 -26.80 -38.75 36.39
C SER A 100 -26.33 -37.32 36.12
N ALA A 101 -26.98 -36.36 36.77
CA ALA A 101 -26.69 -34.94 36.62
C ALA A 101 -25.40 -34.59 37.39
N THR A 102 -24.27 -34.62 36.70
CA THR A 102 -23.09 -33.88 37.15
C THR A 102 -23.22 -32.47 36.62
N ALA A 103 -23.43 -31.49 37.51
CA ALA A 103 -23.44 -30.09 37.15
C ALA A 103 -22.05 -29.68 36.62
N MET A 104 -21.84 -29.79 35.31
CA MET A 104 -20.74 -29.11 34.65
C MET A 104 -21.05 -27.62 34.74
N GLN A 105 -20.32 -26.91 35.59
CA GLN A 105 -20.16 -25.46 35.44
C GLN A 105 -19.78 -25.22 33.98
N MET A 106 -20.70 -24.60 33.23
CA MET A 106 -20.33 -23.94 31.98
C MET A 106 -19.39 -22.81 32.39
N ASN A 107 -18.10 -23.11 32.42
CA ASN A 107 -17.07 -22.10 32.37
C ASN A 107 -17.33 -21.41 31.04
N THR A 108 -17.92 -20.21 31.08
CA THR A 108 -18.00 -19.32 29.95
C THR A 108 -16.56 -19.07 29.55
N GLY A 109 -16.06 -19.88 28.62
CA GLY A 109 -14.69 -19.81 28.17
C GLY A 109 -14.44 -18.39 27.75
N LEU A 110 -13.63 -17.67 28.53
CA LEU A 110 -13.01 -16.44 28.11
C LEU A 110 -12.42 -16.77 26.73
N LYS A 111 -12.98 -16.19 25.68
CA LYS A 111 -12.36 -16.23 24.36
C LYS A 111 -10.99 -15.62 24.56
N SER A 112 -9.96 -16.45 24.67
CA SER A 112 -8.57 -16.02 24.66
C SER A 112 -8.40 -15.24 23.36
N SER A 113 -8.30 -13.91 23.45
CA SER A 113 -8.03 -13.10 22.26
C SER A 113 -6.72 -13.60 21.67
N LYS A 114 -6.72 -13.91 20.37
CA LYS A 114 -5.50 -14.33 19.69
C LYS A 114 -4.48 -13.21 19.79
N LYS A 115 -3.29 -13.51 20.30
CA LYS A 115 -2.21 -12.53 20.40
C LYS A 115 -1.49 -12.42 19.06
N VAL A 116 -1.03 -11.22 18.74
CA VAL A 116 -0.19 -10.94 17.57
C VAL A 116 1.18 -10.50 18.03
N CYS A 117 2.21 -11.25 17.62
CA CYS A 117 3.60 -10.89 17.82
C CYS A 117 4.01 -9.87 16.75
N LEU A 118 4.14 -8.60 17.13
CA LEU A 118 4.52 -7.51 16.25
C LEU A 118 6.03 -7.27 16.32
N PHE A 119 6.73 -7.66 15.26
CA PHE A 119 8.09 -7.22 14.97
C PHE A 119 8.09 -5.87 14.27
N TYR A 120 9.18 -5.11 14.36
CA TYR A 120 9.27 -3.80 13.72
C TYR A 120 10.69 -3.49 13.26
N ALA A 121 10.81 -2.72 12.17
CA ALA A 121 12.06 -2.12 11.74
C ALA A 121 12.54 -1.10 12.77
N ALA A 122 13.85 -0.97 12.97
CA ALA A 122 14.43 -0.10 13.99
C ALA A 122 13.89 1.35 13.93
N GLU A 123 13.64 1.87 12.72
CA GLU A 123 13.14 3.23 12.51
C GLU A 123 11.67 3.42 12.91
N MET A 124 10.90 2.32 13.02
CA MET A 124 9.46 2.31 13.29
C MET A 124 9.13 2.10 14.77
N GLU A 125 10.11 2.05 15.66
CA GLU A 125 9.92 1.77 17.09
C GLU A 125 8.83 2.67 17.72
N ALA A 126 8.86 3.98 17.45
CA ALA A 126 7.87 4.91 18.00
C ALA A 126 6.44 4.61 17.53
N LEU A 127 6.25 4.18 16.28
CA LEU A 127 4.94 3.77 15.76
C LEU A 127 4.54 2.40 16.32
N ALA A 128 5.47 1.44 16.41
CA ALA A 128 5.22 0.12 17.00
C ALA A 128 4.72 0.22 18.44
N GLN A 129 5.35 1.07 19.27
CA GLN A 129 4.91 1.35 20.63
C GLN A 129 3.49 1.93 20.67
N ARG A 130 3.17 2.88 19.77
CA ARG A 130 1.82 3.43 19.67
C ARG A 130 0.78 2.40 19.24
N ILE A 131 1.13 1.48 18.33
CA ILE A 131 0.26 0.38 17.87
C ILE A 131 -0.02 -0.57 19.04
N ALA A 132 1.01 -1.03 19.74
CA ALA A 132 0.85 -1.92 20.89
C ALA A 132 0.01 -1.29 22.00
N ALA A 133 0.12 0.02 22.21
CA ALA A 133 -0.72 0.75 23.15
C ALA A 133 -2.21 0.83 22.77
N GLN A 134 -2.59 0.47 21.53
CA GLN A 134 -4.01 0.44 21.12
C GLN A 134 -4.73 -0.84 21.55
N SER A 135 -4.00 -1.93 21.83
CA SER A 135 -4.61 -3.23 22.11
C SER A 135 -3.67 -4.17 22.86
N ASP A 136 -4.15 -4.73 23.96
CA ASP A 136 -3.43 -5.74 24.76
C ASP A 136 -3.17 -7.06 24.01
N ALA A 137 -3.81 -7.26 22.85
CA ALA A 137 -3.57 -8.41 21.99
C ALA A 137 -2.26 -8.30 21.19
N ILE A 138 -1.68 -7.10 21.08
CA ILE A 138 -0.48 -6.85 20.28
C ILE A 138 0.75 -6.84 21.20
N GLU A 139 1.65 -7.80 20.99
CA GLU A 139 2.85 -7.95 21.78
C GLU A 139 4.10 -7.64 20.94
N LEU A 140 4.91 -6.67 21.37
CA LEU A 140 6.12 -6.30 20.66
C LEU A 140 7.20 -7.38 20.75
N ARG A 141 7.90 -7.58 19.63
CA ARG A 141 9.06 -8.48 19.52
C ARG A 141 10.23 -7.73 18.88
N GLY A 142 11.43 -7.99 19.39
CA GLY A 142 12.66 -7.39 18.88
C GLY A 142 13.29 -8.18 17.74
N ILE A 143 14.10 -7.50 16.93
CA ILE A 143 15.01 -8.08 15.94
C ILE A 143 16.41 -7.55 16.25
N ASN A 144 17.41 -8.42 16.19
CA ASN A 144 18.80 -7.99 16.29
C ASN A 144 19.29 -7.53 14.90
N TRP A 145 19.32 -6.22 14.69
CA TRP A 145 19.80 -5.57 13.46
C TRP A 145 21.33 -5.33 13.49
N ARG A 146 22.14 -6.40 13.58
CA ARG A 146 23.61 -6.25 13.54
C ARG A 146 24.12 -6.24 12.10
N LYS A 147 25.37 -5.82 11.92
CA LYS A 147 26.11 -5.86 10.65
C LYS A 147 27.47 -6.51 10.86
N PHE A 148 27.98 -7.17 9.83
CA PHE A 148 29.38 -7.59 9.77
C PHE A 148 30.30 -6.38 9.50
N GLU A 149 31.61 -6.58 9.60
CA GLU A 149 32.60 -5.52 9.39
C GLU A 149 32.60 -4.95 7.96
N ASP A 150 32.17 -5.76 6.98
CA ASP A 150 31.99 -5.34 5.57
C ASP A 150 30.67 -4.59 5.32
N GLY A 151 29.85 -4.40 6.36
CA GLY A 151 28.58 -3.69 6.31
C GLY A 151 27.37 -4.55 5.91
N PHE A 152 27.54 -5.82 5.57
CA PHE A 152 26.39 -6.70 5.28
C PHE A 152 25.60 -7.05 6.54
N PRO A 153 24.27 -7.28 6.43
CA PRO A 153 23.44 -7.58 7.60
C PRO A 153 23.79 -8.93 8.28
N ASN A 154 23.88 -8.90 9.60
CA ASN A 154 24.01 -10.06 10.49
C ASN A 154 22.78 -10.12 11.41
N LEU A 155 21.68 -10.63 10.87
CA LEU A 155 20.37 -10.52 11.50
C LEU A 155 20.05 -11.74 12.36
N SER A 156 19.38 -11.55 13.49
CA SER A 156 18.79 -12.67 14.23
C SER A 156 17.48 -12.30 14.91
N ILE A 157 16.57 -13.27 15.00
CA ILE A 157 15.31 -13.16 15.73
C ILE A 157 15.48 -13.84 17.09
N PRO A 158 15.56 -13.09 18.20
CA PRO A 158 15.62 -13.67 19.54
C PRO A 158 14.40 -14.54 19.82
N ASN A 159 14.60 -15.65 20.54
CA ASN A 159 13.52 -16.52 20.98
C ASN A 159 12.59 -17.00 19.84
N ALA A 160 13.13 -17.29 18.65
CA ALA A 160 12.36 -17.73 17.48
C ALA A 160 11.47 -18.97 17.71
N HIS A 161 11.77 -19.80 18.72
CA HIS A 161 10.89 -20.90 19.11
C HIS A 161 9.55 -20.42 19.70
N GLY A 162 9.53 -19.26 20.36
CA GLY A 162 8.36 -18.69 21.04
C GLY A 162 7.31 -18.07 20.13
N ILE A 163 7.56 -17.99 18.81
CA ILE A 163 6.58 -17.51 17.82
C ILE A 163 5.96 -18.65 16.99
N ARG A 164 6.33 -19.90 17.25
CA ARG A 164 5.80 -21.05 16.52
C ARG A 164 4.31 -21.19 16.80
N GLY A 165 3.49 -21.28 15.74
CA GLY A 165 2.04 -21.34 15.86
C GLY A 165 1.36 -20.01 16.20
N GLU A 166 2.12 -18.92 16.36
CA GLU A 166 1.57 -17.61 16.67
C GLU A 166 1.20 -16.83 15.40
N HIS A 167 0.34 -15.83 15.57
CA HIS A 167 0.09 -14.82 14.55
C HIS A 167 1.20 -13.77 14.60
N VAL A 168 1.87 -13.53 13.48
CA VAL A 168 3.04 -12.64 13.45
C VAL A 168 2.80 -11.51 12.46
N ALA A 169 3.18 -10.31 12.87
CA ALA A 169 3.21 -9.14 12.01
C ALA A 169 4.61 -8.52 11.99
N PHE A 170 4.97 -7.90 10.86
CA PHE A 170 6.19 -7.12 10.75
C PHE A 170 5.87 -5.72 10.24
N LEU A 171 6.12 -4.71 11.07
CA LEU A 171 6.04 -3.30 10.71
C LEU A 171 7.36 -2.86 10.05
N ALA A 172 7.38 -2.90 8.73
CA ALA A 172 8.51 -2.54 7.89
C ALA A 172 8.54 -1.03 7.61
N SER A 173 9.73 -0.53 7.25
CA SER A 173 9.91 0.81 6.68
C SER A 173 11.02 0.79 5.65
N PHE A 174 10.66 0.84 4.38
CA PHE A 174 11.62 0.89 3.27
C PHE A 174 12.10 2.33 3.03
N SER A 175 12.67 2.93 4.08
CA SER A 175 13.08 4.34 4.11
C SER A 175 14.28 4.66 3.21
N SER A 176 15.12 3.65 2.92
CA SER A 176 16.26 3.77 2.02
C SER A 176 16.61 2.43 1.38
N PRO A 177 17.27 2.41 0.20
CA PRO A 177 17.74 1.17 -0.42
C PRO A 177 18.61 0.32 0.50
N GLY A 178 19.39 0.97 1.38
CA GLY A 178 20.31 0.29 2.31
C GLY A 178 19.62 -0.55 3.38
N VAL A 179 18.37 -0.23 3.75
CA VAL A 179 17.60 -0.99 4.74
C VAL A 179 16.64 -2.01 4.13
N ILE A 180 16.38 -1.91 2.82
CA ILE A 180 15.43 -2.82 2.14
C ILE A 180 15.96 -4.25 2.18
N PHE A 181 17.24 -4.47 1.92
CA PHE A 181 17.80 -5.83 1.87
C PHE A 181 17.69 -6.58 3.22
N GLU A 182 18.03 -5.92 4.33
CA GLU A 182 17.89 -6.52 5.66
C GLU A 182 16.43 -6.78 6.03
N GLN A 183 15.52 -5.87 5.70
CA GLN A 183 14.09 -6.04 6.02
C GLN A 183 13.43 -7.11 5.14
N LEU A 184 13.79 -7.22 3.86
CA LEU A 184 13.36 -8.33 3.00
C LEU A 184 13.85 -9.67 3.55
N SER A 185 15.07 -9.73 4.09
CA SER A 185 15.62 -10.93 4.71
C SER A 185 14.79 -11.38 5.92
N ILE A 186 14.33 -10.44 6.76
CA ILE A 186 13.42 -10.73 7.87
C ILE A 186 12.05 -11.19 7.37
N SER A 187 11.44 -10.46 6.43
CA SER A 187 10.13 -10.81 5.86
C SER A 187 10.14 -12.20 5.22
N TYR A 188 11.25 -12.57 4.57
CA TYR A 188 11.42 -13.89 3.96
C TYR A 188 11.62 -15.01 5.00
N ALA A 189 12.25 -14.70 6.14
CA ALA A 189 12.55 -15.68 7.19
C ALA A 189 11.37 -15.97 8.12
N LEU A 190 10.60 -14.95 8.52
CA LEU A 190 9.53 -15.07 9.54
C LEU A 190 8.50 -16.18 9.23
N PRO A 191 7.93 -16.29 8.01
CA PRO A 191 7.01 -17.37 7.66
C PRO A 191 7.58 -18.77 7.82
N LYS A 192 8.90 -18.93 7.60
CA LYS A 192 9.60 -20.22 7.71
C LYS A 192 9.81 -20.67 9.16
N LEU A 193 9.54 -19.80 10.14
CA LEU A 193 9.63 -20.12 11.57
C LEU A 193 8.35 -20.79 12.11
N PHE A 194 7.58 -21.45 11.23
CA PHE A 194 6.41 -22.25 11.60
C PHE A 194 5.28 -21.46 12.28
N ILE A 195 5.18 -20.18 11.94
CA ILE A 195 4.13 -19.26 12.41
C ILE A 195 2.78 -19.63 11.79
N SER A 196 1.69 -19.23 12.44
CA SER A 196 0.32 -19.47 11.96
C SER A 196 0.01 -18.56 10.77
N SER A 197 0.03 -17.24 10.96
CA SER A 197 -0.17 -16.27 9.87
C SER A 197 0.94 -15.22 9.86
N PHE A 198 1.17 -14.62 8.69
CA PHE A 198 2.08 -13.49 8.54
C PHE A 198 1.38 -12.28 7.91
N THR A 199 1.55 -11.12 8.56
CA THR A 199 1.14 -9.83 8.01
C THR A 199 2.36 -8.91 7.90
N LEU A 200 2.71 -8.52 6.68
CA LEU A 200 3.68 -7.46 6.44
C LEU A 200 2.95 -6.12 6.39
N VAL A 201 3.20 -5.24 7.35
CA VAL A 201 2.73 -3.86 7.32
C VAL A 201 3.85 -3.00 6.76
N LEU A 202 3.66 -2.51 5.53
CA LEU A 202 4.58 -1.60 4.85
C LEU A 202 3.85 -0.28 4.58
N PRO A 203 3.84 0.67 5.55
CA PRO A 203 2.99 1.85 5.45
C PRO A 203 3.22 2.69 4.20
N PHE A 204 4.45 2.76 3.69
CA PHE A 204 4.80 3.49 2.48
C PHE A 204 5.52 2.56 1.49
N PHE A 205 5.04 2.55 0.24
CA PHE A 205 5.63 1.80 -0.87
C PHE A 205 6.54 2.72 -1.72
N PRO A 206 7.87 2.71 -1.51
CA PRO A 206 8.75 3.81 -1.93
C PRO A 206 8.93 3.96 -3.44
N THR A 207 8.71 2.89 -4.20
CA THR A 207 8.86 2.88 -5.67
C THR A 207 7.54 3.10 -6.40
N GLY A 208 6.42 3.37 -5.70
CA GLY A 208 5.08 3.43 -6.28
C GLY A 208 4.91 4.49 -7.39
N THR A 209 5.70 5.57 -7.37
CA THR A 209 5.69 6.60 -8.43
C THR A 209 6.42 6.18 -9.72
N SER A 210 6.99 4.98 -9.76
CA SER A 210 7.69 4.40 -10.90
C SER A 210 6.99 3.11 -11.33
N GLU A 211 5.67 3.23 -11.54
CA GLU A 211 4.77 2.16 -11.96
C GLU A 211 4.76 1.96 -13.47
N ARG A 212 4.89 3.03 -14.24
CA ARG A 212 4.80 2.99 -15.71
C ARG A 212 6.15 3.20 -16.39
N MET A 213 6.28 2.63 -17.58
CA MET A 213 7.36 2.91 -18.53
C MET A 213 6.86 4.00 -19.49
N GLU A 214 7.63 5.05 -19.71
CA GLU A 214 7.30 6.08 -20.71
C GLU A 214 7.98 5.76 -22.04
N ASP A 215 9.23 5.29 -21.98
CA ASP A 215 10.04 4.89 -23.12
C ASP A 215 10.54 3.43 -23.00
N GLU A 216 10.93 2.84 -24.13
CA GLU A 216 11.56 1.52 -24.15
C GLU A 216 12.91 1.57 -23.41
N GLY A 217 13.09 0.66 -22.45
CA GLY A 217 14.27 0.62 -21.57
C GLY A 217 14.05 1.23 -20.19
N ASP A 218 12.95 1.96 -19.97
CA ASP A 218 12.55 2.36 -18.62
C ASP A 218 12.28 1.14 -17.74
N ILE A 219 12.66 1.22 -16.47
CA ILE A 219 12.44 0.14 -15.52
C ILE A 219 11.35 0.56 -14.54
N ALA A 220 10.21 -0.11 -14.59
CA ALA A 220 9.15 0.01 -13.60
C ALA A 220 9.60 -0.61 -12.26
N THR A 221 10.27 0.19 -11.42
CA THR A 221 10.82 -0.29 -10.14
C THR A 221 9.72 -0.68 -9.15
N ALA A 222 8.51 -0.11 -9.26
CA ALA A 222 7.33 -0.54 -8.52
C ALA A 222 7.02 -2.03 -8.76
N PHE A 223 7.04 -2.45 -10.03
CA PHE A 223 6.83 -3.85 -10.39
C PHE A 223 7.90 -4.75 -9.78
N THR A 224 9.18 -4.35 -9.91
CA THR A 224 10.30 -5.13 -9.35
C THR A 224 10.16 -5.33 -7.84
N LEU A 225 9.85 -4.28 -7.09
CA LEU A 225 9.69 -4.38 -5.63
C LEU A 225 8.48 -5.25 -5.26
N ALA A 226 7.35 -5.10 -5.95
CA ALA A 226 6.17 -5.94 -5.74
C ALA A 226 6.47 -7.42 -6.01
N ARG A 227 7.27 -7.75 -7.04
CA ARG A 227 7.74 -9.12 -7.30
C ARG A 227 8.63 -9.65 -6.18
N PHE A 228 9.50 -8.83 -5.59
CA PHE A 228 10.29 -9.27 -4.43
C PHE A 228 9.41 -9.56 -3.21
N LEU A 229 8.44 -8.69 -2.90
CA LEU A 229 7.48 -8.94 -1.82
C LEU A 229 6.62 -10.18 -2.09
N SER A 230 6.31 -10.46 -3.35
CA SER A 230 5.57 -11.65 -3.74
C SER A 230 6.31 -12.97 -3.51
N ASN A 231 7.64 -12.92 -3.34
CA ASN A 231 8.45 -14.10 -3.03
C ASN A 231 8.54 -14.40 -1.52
N ILE A 232 7.81 -13.65 -0.69
CA ILE A 232 7.68 -13.99 0.74
C ILE A 232 7.03 -15.39 0.86
N PRO A 233 7.63 -16.33 1.60
CA PRO A 233 7.07 -17.67 1.72
C PRO A 233 5.71 -17.68 2.40
N ILE A 234 4.87 -18.62 1.99
CA ILE A 234 3.56 -18.87 2.60
C ILE A 234 3.76 -19.45 4.02
N SER A 235 3.03 -18.94 5.01
CA SER A 235 3.04 -19.49 6.37
C SER A 235 2.08 -20.68 6.49
N ARG A 236 1.98 -21.32 7.66
CA ARG A 236 1.09 -22.49 7.83
C ARG A 236 -0.39 -22.19 7.56
N GLY A 237 -0.81 -20.97 7.88
CA GLY A 237 -2.18 -20.48 7.73
C GLY A 237 -2.48 -19.82 6.39
N GLY A 238 -1.51 -19.74 5.46
CA GLY A 238 -1.74 -19.24 4.11
C GLY A 238 -0.81 -18.10 3.67
N PRO A 239 -1.17 -17.43 2.56
CA PRO A 239 -0.34 -16.38 1.96
C PRO A 239 -0.19 -15.18 2.89
N THR A 240 0.88 -14.42 2.69
CA THR A 240 1.18 -13.24 3.51
C THR A 240 0.26 -12.09 3.14
N SER A 241 -0.39 -11.48 4.13
CA SER A 241 -1.11 -10.22 3.93
C SER A 241 -0.13 -9.05 3.89
N VAL A 242 -0.14 -8.25 2.82
CA VAL A 242 0.74 -7.09 2.66
C VAL A 242 -0.10 -5.82 2.75
N VAL A 243 0.01 -5.11 3.87
CA VAL A 243 -0.76 -3.89 4.16
C VAL A 243 0.04 -2.67 3.72
N ILE A 244 -0.52 -1.89 2.79
CA ILE A 244 0.08 -0.65 2.26
C ILE A 244 -0.96 0.46 2.34
N TYR A 245 -0.55 1.65 2.78
CA TYR A 245 -1.44 2.81 2.81
C TYR A 245 -1.29 3.62 1.53
N ASP A 246 -2.41 4.10 0.98
CA ASP A 246 -2.53 5.05 -0.13
C ASP A 246 -1.50 4.85 -1.25
N ILE A 247 -1.43 3.61 -1.76
CA ILE A 247 -0.57 3.26 -2.88
C ILE A 247 -0.80 4.20 -4.08
N HIS A 248 0.29 4.57 -4.76
CA HIS A 248 0.28 5.63 -5.75
C HIS A 248 -0.71 5.35 -6.89
N ALA A 249 -0.64 4.15 -7.48
CA ALA A 249 -1.58 3.68 -8.47
C ALA A 249 -2.26 2.38 -8.02
N LEU A 250 -3.60 2.36 -8.00
CA LEU A 250 -4.36 1.17 -7.60
C LEU A 250 -4.08 -0.04 -8.51
N GLN A 251 -3.65 0.20 -9.74
CA GLN A 251 -3.22 -0.79 -10.72
C GLN A 251 -2.00 -1.59 -10.27
N GLU A 252 -1.17 -1.04 -9.36
CA GLU A 252 -0.03 -1.76 -8.77
C GLU A 252 -0.46 -3.03 -8.03
N ARG A 253 -1.76 -3.18 -7.68
CA ARG A 253 -2.36 -4.44 -7.21
C ARG A 253 -1.98 -5.62 -8.10
N PHE A 254 -1.92 -5.42 -9.41
CA PHE A 254 -1.62 -6.46 -10.39
C PHE A 254 -0.13 -6.77 -10.54
N TYR A 255 0.74 -6.06 -9.83
CA TYR A 255 2.16 -6.39 -9.79
C TYR A 255 2.48 -7.51 -8.80
N PHE A 256 1.64 -7.67 -7.78
CA PHE A 256 1.75 -8.72 -6.79
C PHE A 256 1.31 -10.06 -7.38
N ASP A 257 2.04 -11.12 -7.01
CA ASP A 257 1.71 -12.50 -7.34
C ASP A 257 0.70 -13.08 -6.34
N ASP A 258 0.10 -14.23 -6.68
CA ASP A 258 -0.91 -14.91 -5.84
C ASP A 258 -0.35 -15.47 -4.51
N ASN A 259 0.97 -15.43 -4.33
CA ASN A 259 1.64 -15.84 -3.09
C ASN A 259 1.46 -14.83 -1.93
N VAL A 260 0.97 -13.62 -2.23
CA VAL A 260 0.69 -12.59 -1.22
C VAL A 260 -0.69 -11.95 -1.46
N LEU A 261 -1.28 -11.41 -0.40
CA LEU A 261 -2.57 -10.75 -0.43
C LEU A 261 -2.37 -9.24 -0.19
N PRO A 262 -2.34 -8.40 -1.23
CA PRO A 262 -2.21 -6.95 -1.05
C PRO A 262 -3.49 -6.35 -0.46
N CYS A 263 -3.39 -5.82 0.76
CA CYS A 263 -4.39 -5.03 1.46
C CYS A 263 -4.03 -3.56 1.33
N PHE A 264 -4.84 -2.80 0.60
CA PHE A 264 -4.61 -1.36 0.42
C PHE A 264 -5.53 -0.59 1.35
N GLU A 265 -4.93 0.09 2.32
CA GLU A 265 -5.58 0.92 3.31
C GLU A 265 -5.44 2.40 2.95
N SER A 266 -6.17 3.27 3.65
CA SER A 266 -6.19 4.70 3.39
C SER A 266 -6.02 5.52 4.67
N GLY A 267 -5.23 6.59 4.60
CA GLY A 267 -5.08 7.57 5.68
C GLY A 267 -6.20 8.61 5.74
N ILE A 268 -7.07 8.68 4.73
CA ILE A 268 -8.18 9.66 4.65
C ILE A 268 -9.12 9.63 5.88
N PRO A 269 -9.45 8.48 6.50
CA PRO A 269 -10.24 8.49 7.74
C PRO A 269 -9.60 9.31 8.87
N LEU A 270 -8.26 9.34 8.96
CA LEU A 270 -7.55 10.17 9.93
C LEU A 270 -7.72 11.66 9.61
N LEU A 271 -7.61 12.03 8.33
CA LEU A 271 -7.88 13.40 7.88
C LEU A 271 -9.31 13.81 8.26
N LYS A 272 -10.32 12.99 7.95
CA LYS A 272 -11.73 13.30 8.29
C LYS A 272 -11.93 13.53 9.78
N SER A 273 -11.39 12.65 10.61
CA SER A 273 -11.46 12.79 12.07
C SER A 273 -10.81 14.09 12.52
N ARG A 274 -9.66 14.44 11.93
CA ARG A 274 -8.97 15.69 12.26
C ARG A 274 -9.73 16.93 11.84
N LEU A 275 -10.32 16.94 10.63
CA LEU A 275 -11.14 18.06 10.15
C LEU A 275 -12.37 18.30 11.04
N GLN A 276 -12.95 17.24 11.61
CA GLN A 276 -14.07 17.33 12.57
C GLN A 276 -13.66 17.92 13.93
N GLN A 277 -12.37 17.93 14.27
CA GLN A 277 -11.84 18.47 15.52
C GLN A 277 -11.33 19.91 15.39
N LEU A 278 -11.41 20.51 14.19
CA LEU A 278 -10.97 21.89 14.00
C LEU A 278 -11.95 22.86 14.66
N PRO A 279 -11.52 24.00 15.22
CA PRO A 279 -12.41 24.95 15.89
C PRO A 279 -13.54 25.48 15.01
N ASP A 280 -13.31 25.53 13.69
CA ASP A 280 -14.33 25.94 12.71
C ASP A 280 -15.40 24.84 12.49
N SER A 281 -15.35 23.72 13.24
CA SER A 281 -16.23 22.55 13.12
C SER A 281 -17.69 22.83 13.47
N ASP A 282 -17.89 23.72 14.44
CA ASP A 282 -19.18 23.96 15.08
C ASP A 282 -20.08 24.93 14.29
N ASN A 283 -19.59 25.45 13.17
CA ASN A 283 -20.42 26.21 12.25
C ASN A 283 -21.51 25.32 11.65
N VAL A 284 -22.76 25.80 11.66
CA VAL A 284 -23.95 25.18 11.05
C VAL A 284 -23.73 24.75 9.57
N ASN A 285 -22.68 25.28 8.95
CA ASN A 285 -22.25 25.06 7.58
C ASN A 285 -20.87 24.38 7.46
N PHE A 286 -20.46 23.54 8.41
CA PHE A 286 -19.15 22.84 8.44
C PHE A 286 -18.65 22.35 7.08
N PHE A 287 -19.48 21.54 6.40
CA PHE A 287 -19.17 20.97 5.10
C PHE A 287 -19.18 22.02 3.98
N SER A 288 -19.89 23.14 4.14
CA SER A 288 -19.89 24.23 3.16
C SER A 288 -18.67 25.14 3.33
N TRP A 289 -18.13 25.24 4.55
CA TRP A 289 -16.96 26.05 4.90
C TRP A 289 -15.63 25.42 4.47
N GLN A 290 -15.50 24.11 4.66
CA GLN A 290 -14.31 23.36 4.27
C GLN A 290 -14.46 22.79 2.87
N THR A 291 -13.40 22.87 2.08
CA THR A 291 -13.41 22.40 0.70
C THR A 291 -12.13 21.63 0.41
N ILE A 292 -12.28 20.46 -0.21
CA ILE A 292 -11.14 19.62 -0.57
C ILE A 292 -10.64 20.05 -1.94
N CYS A 293 -9.36 20.39 -2.02
CA CYS A 293 -8.67 20.63 -3.28
C CYS A 293 -7.81 19.41 -3.62
N TYR A 294 -7.96 18.88 -4.83
CA TYR A 294 -7.06 17.85 -5.36
C TYR A 294 -5.97 18.52 -6.17
N ALA A 295 -4.71 18.19 -5.87
CA ALA A 295 -3.54 18.83 -6.49
C ALA A 295 -3.43 18.56 -7.99
N ASP A 296 -3.96 17.43 -8.46
CA ASP A 296 -4.15 17.08 -9.85
C ASP A 296 -5.30 16.06 -10.04
N ASP A 297 -5.55 15.67 -11.30
CA ASP A 297 -6.56 14.67 -11.65
C ASP A 297 -6.26 13.27 -11.04
N GLY A 298 -4.99 12.96 -10.74
CA GLY A 298 -4.59 11.70 -10.12
C GLY A 298 -5.04 11.62 -8.68
N ALA A 299 -4.78 12.67 -7.90
CA ALA A 299 -5.26 12.80 -6.52
C ALA A 299 -6.79 12.74 -6.45
N TRP A 300 -7.50 13.40 -7.39
CA TRP A 300 -8.96 13.33 -7.45
C TRP A 300 -9.43 11.88 -7.65
N LYS A 301 -8.93 11.16 -8.66
CA LYS A 301 -9.29 9.76 -8.92
C LYS A 301 -9.07 8.85 -7.72
N ARG A 302 -8.03 9.11 -6.92
CA ARG A 302 -7.68 8.30 -5.75
C ARG A 302 -8.60 8.54 -4.56
N PHE A 303 -8.95 9.80 -4.28
CA PHE A 303 -9.57 10.18 -3.00
C PHE A 303 -11.02 10.66 -3.09
N HIS A 304 -11.54 10.99 -4.28
CA HIS A 304 -12.84 11.64 -4.40
C HIS A 304 -14.01 10.85 -3.77
N LYS A 305 -14.02 9.52 -3.90
CA LYS A 305 -15.07 8.67 -3.30
C LYS A 305 -15.06 8.73 -1.79
N GLN A 306 -13.87 8.80 -1.18
CA GLN A 306 -13.72 8.88 0.26
C GLN A 306 -14.11 10.28 0.77
N LEU A 307 -13.92 11.34 -0.02
CA LEU A 307 -14.13 12.73 0.38
C LEU A 307 -15.37 13.40 -0.26
N GLN A 308 -16.28 12.61 -0.83
CA GLN A 308 -17.45 13.08 -1.60
C GLN A 308 -18.42 14.00 -0.84
N HIS A 309 -18.37 14.01 0.49
CA HIS A 309 -19.24 14.84 1.33
C HIS A 309 -18.76 16.29 1.46
N PHE A 310 -17.55 16.59 0.99
CA PHE A 310 -17.02 17.94 0.96
C PHE A 310 -17.18 18.52 -0.46
N PRO A 311 -17.44 19.83 -0.59
CA PRO A 311 -17.24 20.54 -1.83
C PRO A 311 -15.82 20.32 -2.34
N THR A 312 -15.66 20.30 -3.66
CA THR A 312 -14.39 19.94 -4.29
C THR A 312 -13.86 21.06 -5.18
N ILE A 313 -12.54 21.17 -5.23
CA ILE A 313 -11.77 21.96 -6.16
C ILE A 313 -10.78 21.01 -6.83
N ILE A 314 -10.63 21.12 -8.14
CA ILE A 314 -9.65 20.33 -8.89
C ILE A 314 -8.65 21.29 -9.49
N CYS A 315 -7.38 21.11 -9.15
CA CYS A 315 -6.28 21.79 -9.80
C CYS A 315 -5.75 20.94 -10.97
N ALA A 316 -5.14 21.59 -11.95
CA ALA A 316 -4.46 20.94 -13.06
C ALA A 316 -3.04 21.51 -13.22
N LYS A 317 -2.09 20.61 -13.46
CA LYS A 317 -0.73 20.97 -13.85
C LYS A 317 -0.72 21.27 -15.35
N VAL A 318 -0.45 22.52 -15.70
CA VAL A 318 -0.36 22.97 -17.09
C VAL A 318 1.10 23.31 -17.38
N ARG A 319 1.59 22.89 -18.55
CA ARG A 319 2.92 23.29 -19.05
C ARG A 319 2.74 24.55 -19.91
N GLU A 320 3.42 25.63 -19.53
CA GLU A 320 3.54 26.83 -20.34
C GLU A 320 5.01 27.05 -20.67
N GLY A 321 5.39 26.68 -21.90
CA GLY A 321 6.81 26.55 -22.27
C GLY A 321 7.52 25.53 -21.37
N ASP A 322 8.66 25.94 -20.80
CA ASP A 322 9.44 25.12 -19.87
C ASP A 322 8.94 25.19 -18.41
N GLN A 323 7.97 26.06 -18.12
CA GLN A 323 7.44 26.22 -16.76
C GLN A 323 6.22 25.33 -16.52
N ARG A 324 6.18 24.67 -15.36
CA ARG A 324 5.01 23.95 -14.86
C ARG A 324 4.25 24.86 -13.91
N ILE A 325 3.04 25.24 -14.29
CA ILE A 325 2.14 26.06 -13.48
C ILE A 325 0.94 25.23 -13.03
N VAL A 326 0.32 25.64 -11.93
CA VAL A 326 -0.94 25.06 -11.45
C VAL A 326 -2.08 26.04 -11.77
N ARG A 327 -3.23 25.52 -12.20
CA ARG A 327 -4.47 26.28 -12.38
C ARG A 327 -5.64 25.57 -11.73
N ILE A 328 -6.63 26.35 -11.27
CA ILE A 328 -7.92 25.80 -10.86
C ILE A 328 -8.67 25.41 -12.13
N LYS A 329 -9.00 24.13 -12.27
CA LYS A 329 -9.78 23.56 -13.37
C LYS A 329 -11.27 23.63 -13.04
N GLU A 330 -11.64 23.26 -11.81
CA GLU A 330 -13.02 23.21 -11.33
C GLU A 330 -13.10 23.66 -9.86
N GLY A 331 -14.23 24.28 -9.48
CA GLY A 331 -14.51 24.74 -8.11
C GLY A 331 -14.13 26.20 -7.82
N ASP A 332 -14.59 26.72 -6.68
CA ASP A 332 -14.32 28.09 -6.22
C ASP A 332 -13.76 28.09 -4.78
N PRO A 333 -12.52 28.57 -4.56
CA PRO A 333 -11.93 28.66 -3.23
C PRO A 333 -12.41 29.84 -2.40
N LYS A 334 -13.12 30.81 -3.00
CA LYS A 334 -13.36 32.12 -2.38
C LYS A 334 -14.06 32.02 -1.02
N GLY A 335 -13.43 32.62 -0.03
CA GLY A 335 -13.91 32.69 1.35
C GLY A 335 -13.81 31.38 2.13
N ARG A 336 -13.27 30.29 1.57
CA ARG A 336 -13.30 28.95 2.18
C ARG A 336 -11.99 28.58 2.87
N HIS A 337 -12.06 27.59 3.75
CA HIS A 337 -10.89 26.84 4.20
C HIS A 337 -10.64 25.69 3.23
N VAL A 338 -9.60 25.81 2.41
CA VAL A 338 -9.27 24.82 1.39
C VAL A 338 -8.20 23.88 1.91
N VAL A 339 -8.43 22.57 1.82
CA VAL A 339 -7.48 21.52 2.19
C VAL A 339 -6.99 20.82 0.93
N ILE A 340 -5.72 21.01 0.57
CA ILE A 340 -5.08 20.32 -0.54
C ILE A 340 -4.82 18.87 -0.12
N VAL A 341 -5.26 17.89 -0.90
CA VAL A 341 -5.09 16.46 -0.63
C VAL A 341 -4.29 15.81 -1.75
N ASP A 342 -3.25 15.06 -1.36
CA ASP A 342 -2.46 14.20 -2.26
C ASP A 342 -2.02 12.92 -1.53
N ASP A 343 -1.51 11.90 -2.23
CA ASP A 343 -1.00 10.68 -1.59
C ASP A 343 0.35 10.93 -0.93
N LEU A 344 1.24 11.64 -1.62
CA LEU A 344 2.60 11.86 -1.18
C LEU A 344 3.13 13.22 -1.61
N VAL A 345 4.24 13.62 -0.98
CA VAL A 345 4.98 14.81 -1.36
C VAL A 345 6.49 14.55 -1.33
N GLN A 346 7.17 14.97 -2.41
CA GLN A 346 8.63 14.95 -2.50
C GLN A 346 9.18 16.38 -2.47
N SER A 347 9.24 17.07 -3.62
CA SER A 347 9.79 18.43 -3.66
C SER A 347 8.86 19.46 -3.03
N GLY A 348 7.55 19.22 -3.04
CA GLY A 348 6.53 20.17 -2.58
C GLY A 348 6.12 21.25 -3.58
N GLY A 349 6.74 21.30 -4.77
CA GLY A 349 6.50 22.36 -5.74
C GLY A 349 5.03 22.50 -6.14
N THR A 350 4.36 21.38 -6.43
CA THR A 350 2.93 21.38 -6.78
C THR A 350 2.05 21.92 -5.65
N LEU A 351 2.26 21.46 -4.41
CA LEU A 351 1.43 21.87 -3.28
C LEU A 351 1.60 23.37 -2.98
N ILE A 352 2.82 23.89 -3.08
CA ILE A 352 3.11 25.31 -2.90
C ILE A 352 2.44 26.15 -4.00
N GLU A 353 2.52 25.73 -5.26
CA GLU A 353 1.83 26.44 -6.34
C GLU A 353 0.30 26.34 -6.22
N CYS A 354 -0.25 25.19 -5.82
CA CYS A 354 -1.67 25.08 -5.45
C CYS A 354 -2.03 26.10 -4.37
N GLN A 355 -1.26 26.18 -3.29
CA GLN A 355 -1.51 27.10 -2.19
C GLN A 355 -1.54 28.57 -2.67
N LYS A 356 -0.55 28.99 -3.46
CA LYS A 356 -0.52 30.35 -4.04
C LYS A 356 -1.72 30.64 -4.92
N VAL A 357 -2.09 29.70 -5.80
CA VAL A 357 -3.24 29.87 -6.70
C VAL A 357 -4.54 29.96 -5.92
N LEU A 358 -4.74 29.10 -4.92
CA LEU A 358 -5.94 29.12 -4.07
C LEU A 358 -6.04 30.44 -3.28
N ALA A 359 -4.94 30.89 -2.69
CA ALA A 359 -4.88 32.17 -1.98
C ALA A 359 -5.20 33.35 -2.90
N LYS A 360 -4.62 33.39 -4.11
CA LYS A 360 -4.88 34.43 -5.11
C LYS A 360 -6.34 34.49 -5.55
N HIS A 361 -7.04 33.35 -5.54
CA HIS A 361 -8.48 33.27 -5.86
C HIS A 361 -9.38 33.46 -4.63
N GLY A 362 -8.82 33.92 -3.51
CA GLY A 362 -9.57 34.35 -2.34
C GLY A 362 -9.90 33.25 -1.33
N ALA A 363 -9.18 32.13 -1.33
CA ALA A 363 -9.21 31.21 -0.19
C ALA A 363 -8.96 32.00 1.11
N LYS A 364 -9.66 31.65 2.20
CA LYS A 364 -9.46 32.28 3.51
C LYS A 364 -8.36 31.61 4.31
N LYS A 365 -8.26 30.29 4.20
CA LYS A 365 -7.21 29.46 4.81
C LYS A 365 -6.83 28.38 3.81
N VAL A 366 -5.56 28.00 3.78
CA VAL A 366 -5.08 26.87 2.99
C VAL A 366 -4.32 25.91 3.90
N SER A 367 -4.76 24.65 3.91
CA SER A 367 -4.06 23.55 4.57
C SER A 367 -3.69 22.49 3.54
N ALA A 368 -2.79 21.59 3.89
CA ALA A 368 -2.45 20.43 3.08
C ALA A 368 -2.52 19.15 3.90
N TYR A 369 -2.87 18.05 3.25
CA TYR A 369 -2.77 16.70 3.75
C TYR A 369 -2.08 15.83 2.72
N VAL A 370 -1.12 15.02 3.18
CA VAL A 370 -0.56 13.92 2.42
C VAL A 370 -0.39 12.70 3.30
N THR A 371 -0.60 11.51 2.75
CA THR A 371 -0.34 10.29 3.52
C THR A 371 1.17 10.11 3.72
N HIS A 372 1.99 10.33 2.68
CA HIS A 372 3.43 10.09 2.72
C HIS A 372 4.25 11.38 2.54
N GLY A 373 4.78 11.91 3.65
CA GLY A 373 5.75 13.00 3.62
C GLY A 373 7.16 12.50 3.31
N VAL A 374 7.57 12.42 2.03
CA VAL A 374 8.88 11.85 1.65
C VAL A 374 10.01 12.86 1.84
N PHE A 375 9.78 14.11 1.43
CA PHE A 375 10.66 15.27 1.60
C PHE A 375 12.20 15.05 1.47
N PRO A 376 12.69 14.55 0.32
CA PRO A 376 14.12 14.40 0.11
C PRO A 376 14.85 15.74 0.23
N LYS A 377 16.09 15.72 0.74
CA LYS A 377 16.94 16.91 0.94
C LYS A 377 16.26 18.01 1.77
N ARG A 378 15.48 17.62 2.78
CA ARG A 378 14.76 18.54 3.68
C ARG A 378 13.84 19.52 2.94
N SER A 379 13.24 19.10 1.83
CA SER A 379 12.32 19.93 1.05
C SER A 379 11.08 20.38 1.84
N TRP A 380 10.81 19.77 3.00
CA TRP A 380 9.80 20.24 3.95
C TRP A 380 10.05 21.67 4.46
N GLU A 381 11.30 22.15 4.47
CA GLU A 381 11.65 23.52 4.89
C GLU A 381 11.04 24.62 4.02
N ARG A 382 10.59 24.26 2.82
CA ARG A 382 9.93 25.18 1.89
C ARG A 382 8.52 25.56 2.31
N PHE A 383 7.90 24.79 3.23
CA PHE A 383 6.55 25.03 3.70
C PHE A 383 6.57 25.94 4.92
N THR A 384 5.99 27.12 4.76
CA THR A 384 5.86 28.14 5.81
C THR A 384 4.51 28.01 6.53
N HIS A 385 4.45 28.51 7.76
CA HIS A 385 3.24 28.53 8.58
C HIS A 385 2.54 29.89 8.45
N ASP A 386 1.24 29.87 8.14
CA ASP A 386 0.40 31.07 8.15
C ASP A 386 0.00 31.41 9.60
N THR A 387 0.62 32.45 10.16
CA THR A 387 0.35 32.93 11.53
C THR A 387 -0.72 34.03 11.61
N GLY A 388 -1.27 34.48 10.48
CA GLY A 388 -2.05 35.73 10.40
C GLY A 388 -3.35 35.67 9.61
N GLY A 389 -3.73 34.51 9.06
CA GLY A 389 -4.89 34.41 8.15
C GLY A 389 -4.58 34.99 6.77
N HIS A 390 -3.30 34.93 6.38
CA HIS A 390 -2.78 35.34 5.08
C HIS A 390 -2.38 34.07 4.33
N PRO A 391 -3.32 33.44 3.61
CA PRO A 391 -3.09 32.13 2.99
C PRO A 391 -2.08 32.17 1.84
N ASP A 392 -1.61 33.34 1.43
CA ASP A 392 -0.48 33.57 0.52
C ASP A 392 0.88 33.39 1.21
N SER A 393 0.96 33.60 2.52
CA SER A 393 2.20 33.54 3.31
C SER A 393 2.63 32.13 3.74
N GLY A 394 1.72 31.16 3.72
CA GLY A 394 1.99 29.79 4.12
C GLY A 394 0.75 28.91 4.25
N LEU A 395 0.93 27.73 4.84
CA LEU A 395 -0.14 26.80 5.18
C LEU A 395 -0.59 27.03 6.63
N THR A 396 -1.89 26.95 6.88
CA THR A 396 -2.44 26.94 8.24
C THR A 396 -2.10 25.63 8.95
N PHE A 397 -2.26 24.50 8.25
CA PHE A 397 -1.89 23.17 8.74
C PHE A 397 -1.31 22.35 7.59
N PHE A 398 -0.33 21.52 7.90
CA PHE A 398 0.16 20.47 7.01
C PHE A 398 0.12 19.13 7.73
N TRP A 399 -0.96 18.39 7.50
CA TRP A 399 -1.12 17.04 8.05
C TRP A 399 -0.33 16.03 7.23
N ILE A 400 0.47 15.23 7.92
CA ILE A 400 1.13 14.06 7.35
C ILE A 400 0.84 12.84 8.22
N THR A 401 0.95 11.62 7.68
CA THR A 401 0.93 10.43 8.54
C THR A 401 2.33 10.02 8.99
N ASP A 402 2.41 9.05 9.88
CA ASP A 402 3.67 8.45 10.33
C ASP A 402 4.15 7.26 9.47
N SER A 403 3.68 7.18 8.22
CA SER A 403 4.18 6.22 7.23
C SER A 403 5.66 6.39 6.88
N CYS A 404 6.22 7.60 7.04
CA CYS A 404 7.62 7.94 6.78
C CYS A 404 8.32 8.35 8.10
N PRO A 405 8.91 7.40 8.86
CA PRO A 405 9.40 7.67 10.22
C PRO A 405 10.54 8.67 10.30
N LEU A 406 11.44 8.69 9.30
CA LEU A 406 12.57 9.62 9.25
C LEU A 406 12.07 11.07 9.12
N THR A 407 11.12 11.30 8.23
CA THR A 407 10.46 12.61 8.08
C THR A 407 9.76 13.03 9.36
N VAL A 408 8.99 12.13 9.98
CA VAL A 408 8.29 12.44 11.24
C VAL A 408 9.27 12.95 12.30
N LYS A 409 10.45 12.34 12.44
CA LYS A 409 11.48 12.81 13.36
C LYS A 409 11.95 14.24 13.05
N GLU A 410 12.05 14.59 11.77
CA GLU A 410 12.51 15.92 11.35
C GLU A 410 11.44 17.00 11.52
N VAL A 411 10.16 16.71 11.28
CA VAL A 411 9.08 17.72 11.27
C VAL A 411 8.26 17.77 12.55
N LYS A 412 8.45 16.82 13.47
CA LYS A 412 7.72 16.80 14.75
C LYS A 412 7.90 18.13 15.49
N ASN A 413 6.79 18.71 15.95
CA ASN A 413 6.73 19.99 16.66
C ASN A 413 7.19 21.21 15.83
N LYS A 414 7.19 21.11 14.49
CA LYS A 414 7.51 22.24 13.60
C LYS A 414 6.26 22.66 12.82
N PRO A 415 5.65 23.81 13.11
CA PRO A 415 4.58 24.34 12.28
C PRO A 415 5.05 24.51 10.82
N PRO A 416 4.19 24.29 9.82
CA PRO A 416 2.76 23.96 9.93
C PRO A 416 2.47 22.45 10.14
N PHE A 417 3.50 21.62 10.35
CA PHE A 417 3.35 20.17 10.33
C PHE A 417 2.65 19.60 11.57
N GLU A 418 1.69 18.72 11.33
CA GLU A 418 1.00 17.92 12.34
C GLU A 418 0.95 16.46 11.88
N VAL A 419 1.30 15.52 12.77
CA VAL A 419 1.40 14.09 12.44
C VAL A 419 0.14 13.35 12.89
N LEU A 420 -0.59 12.79 11.93
CA LEU A 420 -1.74 11.92 12.15
C LEU A 420 -1.28 10.45 12.21
N SER A 421 -1.37 9.85 13.39
CA SER A 421 -0.80 8.51 13.64
C SER A 421 -1.64 7.39 12.99
N LEU A 422 -1.00 6.52 12.22
CA LEU A 422 -1.62 5.30 11.65
C LEU A 422 -1.83 4.19 12.69
N ALA A 423 -1.33 4.37 13.91
CA ALA A 423 -1.34 3.34 14.96
C ALA A 423 -2.71 2.67 15.18
N SER A 424 -3.79 3.44 15.26
CA SER A 424 -5.14 2.90 15.46
C SER A 424 -5.63 2.07 14.27
N SER A 425 -5.36 2.54 13.05
CA SER A 425 -5.70 1.82 11.83
C SER A 425 -4.89 0.53 11.70
N ILE A 426 -3.57 0.58 11.92
CA ILE A 426 -2.72 -0.62 11.88
C ILE A 426 -3.13 -1.62 12.96
N ALA A 427 -3.40 -1.15 14.18
CA ALA A 427 -3.87 -2.03 15.27
C ALA A 427 -5.18 -2.73 14.89
N ALA A 428 -6.13 -2.01 14.29
CA ALA A 428 -7.38 -2.61 13.81
C ALA A 428 -7.15 -3.66 12.72
N THR A 429 -6.24 -3.41 11.76
CA THR A 429 -5.87 -4.38 10.73
C THR A 429 -5.20 -5.64 11.30
N LEU A 430 -4.53 -5.53 12.45
CA LEU A 430 -3.87 -6.66 13.12
C LEU A 430 -4.78 -7.45 14.06
N GLN A 431 -6.01 -7.02 14.32
CA GLN A 431 -6.95 -7.78 15.16
C GLN A 431 -7.50 -8.99 14.39
N ILE A 432 -7.39 -10.19 14.98
CA ILE A 432 -7.74 -11.50 14.37
C ILE A 432 -8.81 -12.22 15.19
#